data_AF-A0A9N7RN88-F1
#
_entry.id   AF-A0A9N7RN88-F1
#
_cell.length_a   1.000
_cell.length_b   1.000
_cell.length_c   1.000
_cell.angle_alpha   90.00
_cell.angle_beta   90.00
_cell.angle_gamma   90.00
#
_symmetry.space_group_name_H-M   'P 1'
#
loop_
_entity.id
_entity.type
_entity.pdbx_description
1 polymer ?
#
loop_
_entity_poly.entity_id
_entity_poly.type
_entity_poly.pdbx_seq_one_letter_code
_entity_poly.pdbx_strand_id
1 'polypeptide(L)'
;MLGALSSSVGVKVSCRDEVYVGAVALRASKGPSQLLMSASYSLNLHHFIVIVKRSSPPPQVLVYDFQPEDPESIWVAVAALTGRDVPGVILVRKLEKLPKRKCQFVGYSRGNTIIAAQEFNESWETNLKIGHHDCRHYCQGLVEHLTGEKAVLEDLSEGYFK
;
A
#
# COMPACT_ATOMS: atom_id res chain seq x y z
N MET A 1 -1.42 -3.68 -60.87
CA MET A 1 -0.54 -4.10 -59.75
C MET A 1 -0.77 -3.15 -58.60
N LEU A 2 -1.57 -3.56 -57.61
CA LEU A 2 -1.84 -2.79 -56.39
C LEU A 2 -0.76 -3.13 -55.35
N GLY A 3 0.02 -2.13 -54.95
CA GLY A 3 1.05 -2.26 -53.92
C GLY A 3 0.43 -2.32 -52.53
N ALA A 4 0.73 -3.38 -51.78
CA ALA A 4 0.32 -3.53 -50.39
C ALA A 4 1.27 -2.71 -49.48
N LEU A 5 0.69 -1.77 -48.74
CA LEU A 5 1.36 -1.11 -47.62
C LEU A 5 1.44 -2.10 -46.44
N SER A 6 2.65 -2.57 -46.15
CA SER A 6 2.94 -3.33 -44.94
C SER A 6 3.00 -2.36 -43.76
N SER A 7 1.89 -2.22 -43.03
CA SER A 7 1.88 -1.51 -41.76
C SER A 7 2.43 -2.46 -40.70
N SER A 8 3.70 -2.27 -40.32
CA SER A 8 4.27 -2.87 -39.12
C SER A 8 3.49 -2.36 -37.91
N VAL A 9 2.60 -3.19 -37.37
CA VAL A 9 1.98 -2.95 -36.06
C VAL A 9 3.10 -2.97 -35.04
N GLY A 10 3.58 -1.79 -34.68
CA GLY A 10 4.43 -1.61 -33.52
C GLY A 10 3.65 -2.15 -32.32
N VAL A 11 4.13 -3.25 -31.74
CA VAL A 11 3.68 -3.71 -30.43
C VAL A 11 3.85 -2.51 -29.50
N LYS A 12 2.74 -1.86 -29.14
CA LYS A 12 2.73 -0.95 -28.00
C LYS A 12 3.15 -1.82 -26.84
N VAL A 13 4.39 -1.67 -26.40
CA VAL A 13 4.80 -2.15 -25.08
C VAL A 13 3.78 -1.53 -24.14
N SER A 14 2.85 -2.34 -23.65
CA SER A 14 1.95 -1.91 -22.60
C SER A 14 2.89 -1.54 -21.46
N CYS A 15 3.03 -0.24 -21.22
CA CYS A 15 3.79 0.23 -20.08
C CYS A 15 3.01 -0.26 -18.87
N ARG A 16 3.47 -1.37 -18.31
CA ARG A 16 2.89 -1.98 -17.11
C ARG A 16 2.86 -0.93 -16.02
N ASP A 17 1.85 -0.97 -15.16
CA ASP A 17 1.78 0.00 -14.09
C ASP A 17 2.92 -0.25 -13.10
N GLU A 18 3.51 0.83 -12.59
CA GLU A 18 4.59 0.77 -11.62
C GLU A 18 3.99 0.63 -10.22
N VAL A 19 4.50 -0.30 -9.42
CA VAL A 19 4.06 -0.54 -8.04
C VAL A 19 5.16 -0.10 -7.07
N TYR A 20 4.75 0.66 -6.05
CA TYR A 20 5.60 1.21 -5.01
C TYR A 20 5.04 0.88 -3.64
N VAL A 21 5.92 0.84 -2.63
CA VAL A 21 5.53 0.83 -1.22
C VAL A 21 5.92 2.14 -0.58
N GLY A 22 4.96 2.77 0.09
CA GLY A 22 5.16 3.94 0.93
C GLY A 22 5.18 3.58 2.40
N ALA A 23 6.00 4.28 3.19
CA ALA A 23 6.01 4.18 4.65
C ALA A 23 5.80 5.55 5.29
N VAL A 24 4.75 5.68 6.09
CA VAL A 24 4.40 6.89 6.82
C VAL A 24 4.69 6.64 8.30
N ALA A 25 5.45 7.55 8.93
CA ALA A 25 5.57 7.52 10.39
C ALA A 25 4.23 7.99 10.98
N LEU A 26 3.61 7.16 11.82
CA LEU A 26 2.41 7.57 12.55
C LEU A 26 2.78 8.74 13.47
N ARG A 27 2.24 9.92 13.17
CA ARG A 27 2.37 11.10 14.03
C ARG A 27 1.11 11.15 14.89
N ALA A 28 1.27 11.20 16.21
CA ALA A 28 0.13 11.34 17.12
C ALA A 28 -0.66 12.63 16.80
N SER A 29 -1.98 12.55 16.81
CA SER A 29 -2.84 13.72 16.92
C SER A 29 -2.56 14.44 18.26
N LYS A 30 -2.66 15.76 18.28
CA LYS A 30 -2.33 16.58 19.46
C LYS A 30 -3.35 16.29 20.58
N GLY A 31 -2.94 15.65 21.67
CA GLY A 31 -3.84 15.39 22.82
C GLY A 31 -3.25 14.52 23.94
N PRO A 32 -4.05 14.18 24.97
CA PRO A 32 -3.63 13.36 26.14
C PRO A 32 -3.12 11.96 25.78
N SER A 33 -3.43 11.48 24.58
CA SER A 33 -2.89 10.26 23.95
C SER A 33 -1.37 10.27 23.77
N GLN A 34 -0.71 11.42 23.92
CA GLN A 34 0.75 11.54 23.87
C GLN A 34 1.48 10.72 24.94
N LEU A 35 0.87 10.47 26.11
CA LEU A 35 1.51 9.71 27.20
C LEU A 35 1.62 8.20 26.89
N LEU A 36 0.67 7.63 26.15
CA LEU A 36 0.73 6.25 25.68
C LEU A 36 1.83 6.02 24.62
N MET A 37 2.35 7.09 24.03
CA MET A 37 3.33 7.02 22.94
C MET A 37 4.79 6.89 23.40
N SER A 38 5.11 7.03 24.69
CA SER A 38 6.47 6.74 25.16
C SER A 38 6.85 5.26 24.95
N ALA A 39 5.86 4.35 24.99
CA ALA A 39 6.02 2.94 24.64
C ALA A 39 6.05 2.68 23.12
N SER A 40 5.53 3.61 22.31
CA SER A 40 5.53 3.47 20.85
C SER A 40 6.82 3.96 20.19
N TYR A 41 7.69 4.71 20.87
CA TYR A 41 9.07 4.93 20.36
C TYR A 41 9.88 3.64 20.31
N SER A 42 9.57 2.67 21.17
CA SER A 42 10.15 1.31 21.17
C SER A 42 9.46 0.33 20.21
N LEU A 43 8.31 0.70 19.65
CA LEU A 43 7.56 -0.09 18.66
C LEU A 43 7.65 0.67 17.33
N ASN A 44 8.45 0.21 16.37
CA ASN A 44 8.56 0.84 15.05
C ASN A 44 7.22 0.80 14.26
N LEU A 45 6.26 1.65 14.65
CA LEU A 45 4.91 1.71 14.08
C LEU A 45 4.94 2.57 12.81
N HIS A 46 5.55 2.02 11.77
CA HIS A 46 5.42 2.53 10.42
C HIS A 46 4.11 2.04 9.82
N HIS A 47 3.36 2.98 9.24
CA HIS A 47 2.18 2.69 8.45
C HIS A 47 2.59 2.49 7.00
N PHE A 48 2.29 1.32 6.45
CA PHE A 48 2.65 0.97 5.08
C PHE A 48 1.45 1.14 4.15
N ILE A 49 1.72 1.64 2.95
CA ILE A 49 0.72 1.82 1.89
C ILE A 49 1.28 1.31 0.57
N VAL A 50 0.42 0.84 -0.33
CA VAL A 50 0.80 0.48 -1.70
C VAL A 50 0.40 1.61 -2.63
N ILE A 51 1.31 2.00 -3.54
CA ILE A 51 1.09 3.07 -4.50
C ILE A 51 1.25 2.51 -5.92
N VAL A 52 0.21 2.63 -6.73
CA VAL A 52 0.23 2.23 -8.14
C VAL A 52 0.29 3.49 -8.99
N LYS A 53 1.35 3.61 -9.79
CA LYS A 53 1.52 4.70 -10.75
C LYS A 53 1.27 4.18 -12.17
N ARG A 54 0.26 4.73 -12.79
CA ARG A 54 -0.20 4.40 -14.13
C ARG A 54 0.29 5.43 -15.12
N SER A 55 1.00 4.96 -16.14
CA SER A 55 1.46 5.79 -17.26
C SER A 55 0.47 5.79 -18.43
N SER A 56 -0.57 4.94 -18.40
CA SER A 56 -1.64 4.91 -19.41
C SER A 56 -2.51 6.17 -19.32
N PRO A 57 -2.88 6.82 -20.44
CA PRO A 57 -3.74 8.00 -20.40
C PRO A 57 -5.16 7.71 -19.87
N PRO A 58 -5.71 8.54 -18.95
CA PRO A 58 -5.03 9.61 -18.23
C PRO A 58 -4.09 9.04 -17.15
N PRO A 59 -2.86 9.58 -17.01
CA PRO A 59 -1.94 9.15 -15.95
C PRO A 59 -2.55 9.33 -14.57
N GLN A 60 -2.34 8.35 -13.68
CA GLN A 60 -2.91 8.34 -12.35
C GLN A 60 -1.93 7.76 -11.34
N VAL A 61 -2.00 8.26 -10.11
CA VAL A 61 -1.34 7.64 -8.95
C VAL A 61 -2.43 7.25 -7.97
N LEU A 62 -2.54 5.96 -7.68
CA LEU A 62 -3.51 5.41 -6.74
C LEU A 62 -2.78 4.91 -5.51
N VAL A 63 -3.37 5.12 -4.35
CA VAL A 63 -2.88 4.63 -3.07
C VAL A 63 -3.91 3.71 -2.48
N TYR A 64 -3.45 2.55 -2.06
CA TYR A 64 -4.20 1.52 -1.36
C TYR A 64 -3.68 1.46 0.06
N ASP A 65 -4.61 1.58 1.01
CA ASP A 65 -4.30 1.81 2.42
C ASP A 65 -5.28 1.01 3.29
N PHE A 66 -4.77 0.15 4.16
CA PHE A 66 -5.57 -0.60 5.12
C PHE A 66 -5.29 -0.11 6.54
N GLN A 67 -6.31 0.42 7.20
CA GLN A 67 -6.19 1.08 8.50
C GLN A 67 -7.44 0.85 9.36
N PRO A 68 -7.41 1.14 10.67
CA PRO A 68 -8.62 1.15 11.48
C PRO A 68 -9.66 2.12 10.91
N GLU A 69 -10.95 1.79 11.04
CA GLU A 69 -12.04 2.67 10.59
C GLU A 69 -11.99 4.05 11.28
N ASP A 70 -11.69 4.05 12.59
CA ASP A 70 -11.43 5.25 13.38
C ASP A 70 -10.03 5.17 14.02
N PRO A 71 -8.97 5.64 13.33
CA PRO A 71 -7.59 5.54 13.82
C PRO A 71 -7.29 6.42 15.04
N GLU A 72 -8.17 7.40 15.35
CA GLU A 72 -8.00 8.28 16.52
C GLU A 72 -8.73 7.75 17.77
N SER A 73 -9.48 6.64 17.62
CA SER A 73 -10.21 6.02 18.72
C SER A 73 -9.29 5.50 19.83
N ILE A 74 -9.61 5.83 21.08
CA ILE A 74 -8.94 5.23 22.25
C ILE A 74 -9.13 3.70 22.28
N TRP A 75 -10.24 3.19 21.75
CA TRP A 75 -10.50 1.76 21.69
C TRP A 75 -9.55 1.02 20.76
N VAL A 76 -9.13 1.66 19.67
CA VAL A 76 -8.10 1.13 18.77
C VAL A 76 -6.76 1.01 19.49
N ALA A 77 -6.39 2.02 20.29
CA ALA A 77 -5.17 1.95 21.11
C ALA A 77 -5.24 0.84 22.16
N VAL A 78 -6.37 0.67 22.85
CA VAL A 78 -6.56 -0.42 23.82
C VAL A 78 -6.51 -1.79 23.13
N ALA A 79 -7.16 -1.92 21.96
CA ALA A 79 -7.15 -3.16 21.19
C ALA A 79 -5.73 -3.51 20.71
N ALA A 80 -4.95 -2.52 20.27
CA ALA A 80 -3.55 -2.68 19.91
C ALA A 80 -2.73 -3.30 21.06
N LEU A 81 -2.89 -2.76 22.27
CA LEU A 81 -2.15 -3.21 23.46
C LEU A 81 -2.61 -4.58 23.97
N THR A 82 -3.87 -4.94 23.72
CA THR A 82 -4.47 -6.19 24.21
C THR A 82 -4.52 -7.29 23.16
N GLY A 83 -4.05 -7.03 21.93
CA GLY A 83 -4.07 -7.97 20.82
C GLY A 83 -5.49 -8.32 20.35
N ARG A 84 -6.44 -7.40 20.53
CA ARG A 84 -7.83 -7.55 20.08
C ARG A 84 -8.02 -7.01 18.67
N ASP A 85 -9.04 -7.54 18.00
CA ASP A 85 -9.43 -7.10 16.66
C ASP A 85 -10.24 -5.81 16.73
N VAL A 86 -10.14 -5.00 15.68
CA VAL A 86 -10.93 -3.78 15.47
C VAL A 86 -11.47 -3.71 14.05
N PRO A 87 -12.57 -2.99 13.81
CA PRO A 87 -13.01 -2.70 12.45
C PRO A 87 -11.92 -1.99 11.65
N GLY A 88 -11.49 -2.62 10.56
CA GLY A 88 -10.59 -2.05 9.57
C GLY A 88 -11.32 -1.62 8.32
N VAL A 89 -10.67 -0.76 7.55
CA VAL A 89 -11.17 -0.26 6.27
C VAL A 89 -10.04 -0.21 5.25
N ILE A 90 -10.35 -0.59 4.02
CA ILE A 90 -9.46 -0.38 2.87
C ILE A 90 -9.87 0.92 2.18
N LEU A 91 -8.94 1.85 2.11
CA LEU A 91 -9.10 3.10 1.38
C LEU A 91 -8.32 3.07 0.07
N VAL A 92 -8.98 3.51 -1.00
CA VAL A 92 -8.36 3.74 -2.30
C VAL A 92 -8.47 5.23 -2.63
N ARG A 93 -7.33 5.92 -2.74
CA ARG A 93 -7.29 7.37 -2.98
C ARG A 93 -6.38 7.72 -4.15
N LYS A 94 -6.74 8.79 -4.87
CA LYS A 94 -5.90 9.35 -5.94
C LYS A 94 -4.89 10.33 -5.35
N LEU A 95 -3.65 10.29 -5.83
CA LEU A 95 -2.65 11.32 -5.60
C LEU A 95 -2.36 12.05 -6.90
N GLU A 96 -1.99 13.32 -6.77
CA GLU A 96 -1.50 14.12 -7.90
C GLU A 96 -0.12 13.65 -8.38
N LYS A 97 0.71 13.17 -7.44
CA LYS A 97 2.10 12.77 -7.70
C LYS A 97 2.58 11.74 -6.69
N LEU A 98 3.62 11.00 -7.07
CA LEU A 98 4.30 10.08 -6.16
C LEU A 98 4.95 10.83 -4.99
N PRO A 99 4.91 10.27 -3.76
CA PRO A 99 5.65 10.83 -2.63
C PRO A 99 7.15 10.83 -2.91
N LYS A 100 7.82 11.93 -2.56
CA LYS A 100 9.28 12.11 -2.77
C LYS A 100 10.16 11.41 -1.73
N ARG A 101 9.58 10.96 -0.62
CA ARG A 101 10.30 10.38 0.52
C ARG A 101 9.55 9.14 1.00
N LYS A 102 10.30 8.18 1.56
CA LYS A 102 9.78 6.92 2.09
C LYS A 102 8.82 6.23 1.12
N CYS A 103 9.19 6.22 -0.15
CA CYS A 103 8.43 5.63 -1.24
C CYS A 103 9.44 4.88 -2.10
N GLN A 104 9.27 3.57 -2.22
CA GLN A 104 10.22 2.69 -2.89
C GLN A 104 9.52 1.95 -4.03
N PHE A 105 10.18 1.95 -5.19
CA PHE A 105 9.75 1.14 -6.31
C PHE A 105 9.96 -0.34 -5.98
N VAL A 106 8.94 -1.15 -6.26
CA VAL A 106 8.98 -2.60 -6.04
C VAL A 106 9.10 -3.32 -7.38
N GLY A 107 8.23 -2.99 -8.33
CA GLY A 107 8.19 -3.70 -9.59
C GLY A 107 7.05 -3.25 -10.49
N TYR A 108 6.90 -3.96 -11.60
CA TYR A 108 5.83 -3.73 -12.57
C TYR A 108 4.69 -4.72 -12.36
N SER A 109 3.46 -4.26 -12.56
CA SER A 109 2.28 -5.13 -12.48
C SER A 109 2.28 -6.21 -13.57
N ARG A 110 1.76 -7.40 -13.25
CA ARG A 110 1.68 -8.53 -14.19
C ARG A 110 0.44 -8.50 -15.10
N GLY A 111 -0.50 -7.59 -14.85
CA GLY A 111 -1.79 -7.54 -15.57
C GLY A 111 -2.53 -6.22 -15.36
N ASN A 112 -3.87 -6.25 -15.46
CA ASN A 112 -4.70 -5.07 -15.18
C ASN A 112 -4.73 -4.79 -13.67
N THR A 113 -3.89 -3.86 -13.24
CA THR A 113 -3.65 -3.54 -11.83
C THR A 113 -4.92 -3.10 -11.10
N ILE A 114 -5.86 -2.44 -11.78
CA ILE A 114 -7.09 -1.97 -11.14
C ILE A 114 -8.01 -3.13 -10.80
N ILE A 115 -8.23 -4.02 -11.76
CA ILE A 115 -9.10 -5.18 -11.57
C ILE A 115 -8.50 -6.10 -10.50
N ALA A 116 -7.21 -6.43 -10.63
CA ALA A 116 -6.52 -7.27 -9.66
C ALA A 116 -6.53 -6.66 -8.23
N ALA A 117 -6.30 -5.35 -8.09
CA ALA A 117 -6.37 -4.72 -6.77
C ALA A 117 -7.80 -4.68 -6.21
N GLN A 118 -8.82 -4.51 -7.06
CA GLN A 118 -10.21 -4.55 -6.63
C GLN A 118 -10.60 -5.95 -6.14
N GLU A 119 -10.29 -7.00 -6.92
CA GLU A 119 -10.55 -8.39 -6.54
C GLU A 119 -9.84 -8.75 -5.23
N PHE A 120 -8.58 -8.34 -5.08
CA PHE A 120 -7.84 -8.51 -3.82
C PHE A 120 -8.57 -7.84 -2.66
N ASN A 121 -8.97 -6.57 -2.80
CA ASN A 121 -9.65 -5.82 -1.75
C ASN A 121 -10.99 -6.42 -1.35
N GLU A 122 -11.79 -6.89 -2.32
CA GLU A 122 -13.07 -7.54 -2.08
C GLU A 122 -12.93 -8.85 -1.31
N SER A 123 -11.81 -9.54 -1.46
CA SER A 123 -11.50 -10.78 -0.75
C SER A 123 -10.85 -10.59 0.62
N TRP A 124 -10.39 -9.38 0.94
CA TRP A 124 -9.59 -9.12 2.14
C TRP A 124 -10.46 -9.01 3.39
N GLU A 125 -10.13 -9.79 4.43
CA GLU A 125 -10.82 -9.71 5.71
C GLU A 125 -10.53 -8.37 6.42
N THR A 126 -11.56 -7.67 6.87
CA THR A 126 -11.41 -6.33 7.45
C THR A 126 -11.35 -6.29 8.98
N ASN A 127 -11.33 -7.45 9.63
CA ASN A 127 -11.04 -7.55 11.07
C ASN A 127 -9.55 -7.27 11.29
N LEU A 128 -9.21 -5.99 11.53
CA LEU A 128 -7.83 -5.55 11.66
C LEU A 128 -7.26 -5.97 13.02
N LYS A 129 -6.06 -6.54 13.00
CA LYS A 129 -5.32 -6.93 14.19
C LYS A 129 -3.88 -6.47 14.09
N ILE A 130 -3.48 -5.53 14.93
CA ILE A 130 -2.12 -4.97 14.90
C ILE A 130 -1.08 -6.07 15.16
N GLY A 131 -0.10 -6.17 14.26
CA GLY A 131 0.96 -7.18 14.30
C GLY A 131 0.62 -8.53 13.67
N HIS A 132 -0.64 -8.77 13.29
CA HIS A 132 -1.10 -10.07 12.78
C HIS A 132 -1.91 -10.00 11.49
N HIS A 133 -2.71 -8.94 11.32
CA HIS A 133 -3.54 -8.67 10.16
C HIS A 133 -3.74 -7.16 10.04
N ASP A 134 -2.67 -6.47 9.66
CA ASP A 134 -2.60 -5.01 9.64
C ASP A 134 -2.07 -4.49 8.30
N CYS A 135 -1.73 -3.20 8.24
CA CYS A 135 -1.25 -2.55 7.02
C CYS A 135 -0.01 -3.21 6.41
N ARG A 136 0.84 -3.88 7.20
CA ARG A 136 2.01 -4.61 6.69
C ARG A 136 1.59 -5.85 5.92
N HIS A 137 0.69 -6.63 6.51
CA HIS A 137 0.18 -7.85 5.92
C HIS A 137 -0.60 -7.54 4.63
N TYR A 138 -1.44 -6.50 4.69
CA TYR A 138 -2.16 -6.01 3.52
C TYR A 138 -1.21 -5.55 2.41
N CYS A 139 -0.19 -4.73 2.74
CA CYS A 139 0.77 -4.26 1.75
C CYS A 139 1.54 -5.40 1.10
N GLN A 140 2.06 -6.33 1.90
CA GLN A 140 2.79 -7.48 1.39
C GLN A 140 1.89 -8.34 0.49
N GLY A 141 0.67 -8.64 0.92
CA GLY A 141 -0.29 -9.43 0.16
C GLY A 141 -0.68 -8.78 -1.17
N LEU A 142 -0.98 -7.47 -1.16
CA LEU A 142 -1.34 -6.75 -2.38
C LEU A 142 -0.14 -6.63 -3.33
N VAL A 143 1.06 -6.35 -2.83
CA VAL A 143 2.26 -6.28 -3.65
C VAL A 143 2.55 -7.62 -4.31
N GLU A 144 2.49 -8.73 -3.55
CA GLU A 144 2.66 -10.07 -4.09
C GLU A 144 1.57 -10.38 -5.13
N HIS A 145 0.32 -10.00 -4.87
CA HIS A 145 -0.78 -10.20 -5.82
C HIS A 145 -0.55 -9.45 -7.15
N LEU A 146 -0.06 -8.21 -7.09
CA LEU A 146 0.10 -7.36 -8.29
C LEU A 146 1.38 -7.64 -9.07
N THR A 147 2.47 -7.95 -8.37
CA THR A 147 3.84 -8.02 -8.94
C THR A 147 4.47 -9.40 -8.84
N GLY A 148 3.98 -10.24 -7.93
CA GLY A 148 4.57 -11.52 -7.52
C GLY A 148 5.87 -11.41 -6.72
N GLU A 149 6.27 -10.21 -6.32
CA GLU A 149 7.40 -10.00 -5.42
C GLU A 149 7.03 -10.36 -3.98
N LYS A 150 7.96 -11.02 -3.28
CA LYS A 150 7.79 -11.51 -1.90
C LYS A 150 8.78 -10.82 -0.97
N ALA A 151 8.50 -10.85 0.34
CA ALA A 151 9.40 -10.32 1.39
C ALA A 151 9.80 -8.84 1.23
N VAL A 152 9.01 -8.05 0.50
CA VAL A 152 9.34 -6.66 0.15
C VAL A 152 9.46 -5.79 1.40
N LEU A 153 8.62 -6.01 2.41
CA LEU A 153 8.67 -5.22 3.65
C LEU A 153 9.85 -5.60 4.56
N GLU A 154 10.34 -6.83 4.50
CA GLU A 154 11.51 -7.28 5.26
C GLU A 154 12.77 -6.58 4.75
N ASP A 155 12.97 -6.57 3.43
CA ASP A 155 14.07 -5.88 2.75
C ASP A 155 14.05 -4.36 3.00
N LEU A 156 12.85 -3.76 3.07
CA LEU A 156 12.68 -2.34 3.38
C LEU A 156 13.05 -2.00 4.83
N SER A 157 12.86 -2.94 5.76
CA SER A 157 13.09 -2.75 7.19
C SER A 157 14.58 -2.73 7.55
N GLU A 158 15.40 -3.52 6.85
CA GLU A 158 16.83 -3.67 7.14
C GLU A 158 17.69 -2.47 6.66
N GLY A 159 17.23 -1.74 5.64
CA GLY A 159 18.00 -0.65 5.02
C GLY A 159 17.66 0.77 5.47
N TYR A 160 16.44 1.03 5.97
CA TYR A 160 15.89 2.40 6.04
C TYR A 160 15.36 2.88 7.40
N PHE A 161 15.22 2.00 8.40
CA PHE A 161 14.61 2.35 9.69
C PHE A 161 15.54 2.13 10.91
N LYS A 162 16.86 2.13 10.68
CA LYS A 162 17.85 2.37 11.75
C LYS A 162 17.97 3.85 12.07
#